data_AF-A0A7S1RI62-F1
#
_entry.id   AF-A0A7S1RI62-F1
#
_cell.length_a   1.000
_cell.length_b   1.000
_cell.length_c   1.000
_cell.angle_alpha   90.00
_cell.angle_beta   90.00
_cell.angle_gamma   90.00
#
_symmetry.space_group_name_H-M   'P 1'
#
loop_
_entity.id
_entity.type
_entity.pdbx_description
1 polymer ?
#
loop_
_entity_poly.entity_id
_entity_poly.type
_entity_poly.pdbx_seq_one_letter_code
_entity_poly.pdbx_strand_id
1 'polypeptide(L)'
;MYGLRSINNMFAEHAGSRSDFIIVGHPEYKHGKVRSQTGLGDGWDVKRAMRPQKQLAASRSFGTLVSELVTPEPWVPLKEKTLRKQAMQKELASTSPEGKLGRSSSTGGLHRDFDAFIEQLNTPKAEHVAGRTARTPLSFAQNKRSATVCRHFAARHDEIEDLRQQFATKPDATQKQLRESGAWRYYALQMEQDRRLKAQFERDMHRLEPNVRKRDSAATAPLASPSLGRTV
;
A
#
# COMPACT_ATOMS: atom_id res chain seq x y z
N MET A 1 2.06 -9.54 12.40
CA MET A 1 0.78 -9.69 13.11
C MET A 1 -0.32 -9.77 12.06
N TYR A 2 -1.01 -10.90 11.99
CA TYR A 2 -2.20 -11.03 11.16
C TYR A 2 -3.31 -10.24 11.86
N GLY A 3 -3.75 -9.14 11.26
CA GLY A 3 -4.93 -8.43 11.74
C GLY A 3 -6.13 -9.34 11.56
N LEU A 4 -6.58 -9.96 12.66
CA LEU A 4 -7.93 -10.47 12.78
C LEU A 4 -8.85 -9.30 12.50
N ARG A 5 -9.32 -9.19 11.25
CA ARG A 5 -10.48 -8.34 10.97
C ARG A 5 -11.56 -8.83 11.93
N SER A 6 -12.19 -7.91 12.64
CA SER A 6 -13.45 -8.18 13.35
C SER A 6 -14.45 -8.66 12.30
N ILE A 7 -14.42 -9.95 12.02
CA ILE A 7 -15.43 -10.65 11.27
C ILE A 7 -16.50 -10.90 12.33
N ASN A 8 -17.36 -9.91 12.53
CA ASN A 8 -18.56 -10.09 13.33
C ASN A 8 -19.54 -10.95 12.52
N ASN A 9 -19.24 -12.24 12.40
CA ASN A 9 -20.11 -13.24 11.78
C ASN A 9 -21.23 -13.70 12.74
N MET A 10 -21.59 -12.87 13.74
CA MET A 10 -22.63 -13.21 14.73
C MET A 10 -22.36 -14.54 15.46
N PHE A 11 -21.08 -14.93 15.58
CA PHE A 11 -20.70 -16.20 16.22
C PHE A 11 -21.07 -16.29 17.70
N ALA A 12 -21.29 -15.13 18.35
CA ALA A 12 -21.73 -15.06 19.74
C ALA A 12 -23.07 -15.78 19.97
N GLU A 13 -23.93 -15.86 18.95
CA GLU A 13 -25.23 -16.53 19.08
C GLU A 13 -25.14 -18.07 19.00
N HIS A 14 -24.05 -18.62 18.43
CA HIS A 14 -23.94 -20.07 18.18
C HIS A 14 -22.76 -20.75 18.90
N ALA A 15 -21.74 -20.01 19.36
CA ALA A 15 -20.52 -20.60 19.93
C ALA A 15 -20.52 -20.77 21.46
N GLY A 16 -21.54 -20.30 22.18
CA GLY A 16 -21.48 -20.22 23.64
C GLY A 16 -20.32 -19.35 24.14
N SER A 17 -19.94 -19.48 25.41
CA SER A 17 -18.94 -18.62 26.08
C SER A 17 -17.47 -18.91 25.72
N ARG A 18 -17.18 -19.81 24.78
CA ARG A 18 -15.81 -20.19 24.40
C ARG A 18 -15.40 -19.51 23.08
N SER A 19 -14.35 -18.69 23.14
CA SER A 19 -13.83 -17.87 22.04
C SER A 19 -12.76 -18.54 21.15
N ASP A 20 -12.50 -19.83 21.33
CA ASP A 20 -11.27 -20.48 20.82
C ASP A 20 -11.49 -21.26 19.52
N PHE A 21 -12.15 -20.66 18.53
CA PHE A 21 -12.33 -21.28 17.22
C PHE A 21 -11.46 -20.58 16.16
N ILE A 22 -10.44 -21.27 15.66
CA ILE A 22 -9.68 -20.84 14.49
C ILE A 22 -10.33 -21.44 13.25
N ILE A 23 -11.23 -20.70 12.60
CA ILE A 23 -11.76 -21.11 11.28
C ILE A 23 -10.73 -20.73 10.22
N VAL A 24 -9.78 -21.63 9.97
CA VAL A 24 -8.81 -21.45 8.89
C VAL A 24 -9.50 -21.73 7.55
N GLY A 25 -9.96 -20.67 6.88
CA GLY A 25 -10.12 -20.68 5.42
C GLY A 25 -11.32 -21.43 4.85
N HIS A 26 -12.36 -21.72 5.63
CA HIS A 26 -13.59 -22.25 5.06
C HIS A 26 -14.26 -21.16 4.18
N PRO A 27 -14.54 -21.45 2.89
CA PRO A 27 -14.89 -20.43 1.89
C PRO A 27 -16.14 -19.63 2.26
N GLU A 28 -17.05 -20.22 3.02
CA GLU A 28 -18.29 -19.62 3.53
C GLU A 28 -18.03 -18.37 4.39
N TYR A 29 -17.02 -18.40 5.26
CA TYR A 29 -16.84 -17.34 6.27
C TYR A 29 -16.09 -16.10 5.76
N LYS A 30 -15.42 -16.21 4.60
CA LYS A 30 -14.61 -15.11 4.04
C LYS A 30 -15.45 -14.14 3.21
N HIS A 31 -16.64 -14.55 2.77
CA HIS A 31 -17.55 -13.72 1.97
C HIS A 31 -18.76 -13.20 2.75
N GLY A 32 -19.07 -13.81 3.89
CA GLY A 32 -20.27 -13.48 4.67
C GLY A 32 -21.54 -13.97 3.98
N LYS A 33 -22.67 -13.91 4.70
CA LYS A 33 -23.98 -14.18 4.09
C LYS A 33 -24.36 -13.07 3.12
N VAL A 34 -24.97 -13.44 2.00
CA VAL A 34 -25.54 -12.48 1.04
C VAL A 34 -26.54 -11.59 1.77
N ARG A 35 -26.42 -10.25 1.65
CA ARG A 35 -27.28 -9.26 2.32
C ARG A 35 -27.19 -9.22 3.86
N SER A 36 -26.07 -9.65 4.46
CA SER A 36 -25.86 -9.60 5.93
C SER A 36 -25.81 -8.19 6.57
N GLN A 37 -25.90 -7.12 5.79
CA GLN A 37 -25.87 -5.74 6.33
C GLN A 37 -27.13 -5.37 7.13
N THR A 38 -28.24 -6.08 6.91
CA THR A 38 -29.56 -5.80 7.52
C THR A 38 -30.24 -7.05 8.08
N GLY A 39 -29.48 -8.07 8.49
CA GLY A 39 -30.02 -9.27 9.15
C GLY A 39 -29.29 -10.58 8.81
N LEU A 40 -29.88 -11.71 9.22
CA LEU A 40 -29.44 -13.03 8.76
C LEU A 40 -29.79 -13.18 7.28
N GLY A 41 -28.80 -13.03 6.41
CA GLY A 41 -28.98 -13.20 4.96
C GLY A 41 -29.53 -14.58 4.57
N ASP A 42 -30.23 -14.63 3.43
CA ASP A 42 -30.95 -15.81 2.90
C ASP A 42 -30.04 -17.02 2.60
N GLY A 43 -28.74 -16.79 2.45
CA GLY A 43 -27.79 -17.85 2.16
C GLY A 43 -26.35 -17.39 2.01
N TRP A 44 -25.45 -18.36 1.90
CA TRP A 44 -24.04 -18.11 1.62
C TRP A 44 -23.84 -17.75 0.14
N ASP A 45 -22.88 -16.87 -0.15
CA ASP A 45 -22.56 -16.50 -1.53
C ASP A 45 -21.81 -17.64 -2.25
N VAL A 46 -22.53 -18.45 -3.02
CA VAL A 46 -21.97 -19.59 -3.78
C VAL A 46 -21.42 -19.18 -5.15
N LYS A 47 -21.64 -17.94 -5.60
CA LYS A 47 -21.35 -17.53 -6.99
C LYS A 47 -19.85 -17.37 -7.27
N ARG A 48 -19.00 -17.38 -6.25
CA ARG A 48 -17.54 -17.26 -6.39
C ARG A 48 -16.83 -18.54 -5.96
N ALA A 49 -16.40 -19.33 -6.94
CA ALA A 49 -15.43 -20.39 -6.71
C ALA A 49 -14.09 -19.78 -6.25
N MET A 50 -13.78 -19.89 -4.97
CA MET A 50 -12.52 -19.43 -4.40
C MET A 50 -11.42 -20.45 -4.69
N ARG A 51 -10.56 -20.14 -5.65
CA ARG A 51 -9.24 -20.76 -5.72
C ARG A 51 -8.31 -20.07 -4.71
N PRO A 52 -7.41 -20.78 -4.02
CA PRO A 52 -6.41 -20.16 -3.16
C PRO A 52 -5.69 -19.04 -3.93
N GLN A 53 -5.78 -17.81 -3.42
CA GLN A 53 -5.42 -16.59 -4.18
C GLN A 53 -3.95 -16.61 -4.67
N LYS A 54 -3.09 -17.39 -4.01
CA LYS A 54 -1.73 -17.72 -4.44
C LYS A 54 -1.36 -19.09 -3.86
N GLN A 55 -1.26 -20.13 -4.70
CA GLN A 55 -0.51 -21.32 -4.31
C GLN A 55 0.97 -20.92 -4.27
N LEU A 56 1.56 -20.83 -3.08
CA LEU A 56 3.00 -20.55 -2.93
C LEU A 56 3.85 -21.57 -3.69
N ALA A 57 3.36 -22.81 -3.81
CA ALA A 57 3.93 -23.86 -4.65
C ALA A 57 3.96 -23.47 -6.13
N ALA A 58 2.90 -22.88 -6.67
CA ALA A 58 2.83 -22.47 -8.08
C ALA A 58 3.79 -21.30 -8.42
N SER A 59 4.25 -20.55 -7.42
CA SER A 59 5.23 -19.47 -7.60
C SER A 59 6.68 -19.90 -7.49
N ARG A 60 6.94 -21.14 -7.07
CA ARG A 60 8.28 -21.71 -6.88
C ARG A 60 8.56 -22.67 -8.03
N SER A 61 9.81 -22.76 -8.47
CA SER A 61 10.19 -23.80 -9.42
C SER A 61 10.11 -25.17 -8.73
N PHE A 62 9.78 -26.21 -9.50
CA PHE A 62 9.70 -27.57 -8.98
C PHE A 62 11.01 -28.00 -8.30
N GLY A 63 12.16 -27.64 -8.88
CA GLY A 63 13.47 -27.94 -8.30
C GLY A 63 13.69 -27.33 -6.91
N THR A 64 13.22 -26.09 -6.68
CA THR A 64 13.33 -25.45 -5.36
C THR A 64 12.47 -26.15 -4.31
N LEU A 65 11.26 -26.57 -4.69
CA LEU A 65 10.37 -27.32 -3.79
C LEU A 65 10.98 -28.68 -3.41
N VAL A 66 11.50 -29.40 -4.40
CA VAL A 66 12.17 -30.69 -4.17
C VAL A 66 13.41 -30.50 -3.30
N SER A 67 14.22 -29.47 -3.55
CA SER A 67 15.40 -29.21 -2.71
C SER A 67 15.03 -28.88 -1.26
N GLU A 68 13.96 -28.12 -1.02
CA GLU A 68 13.48 -27.81 0.35
C GLU A 68 12.94 -29.06 1.07
N LEU A 69 12.38 -30.02 0.33
CA LEU A 69 11.87 -31.29 0.87
C LEU A 69 12.98 -32.29 1.14
N VAL A 70 14.05 -32.29 0.34
CA VAL A 70 15.17 -33.24 0.42
C VAL A 70 16.22 -32.79 1.42
N THR A 71 16.35 -31.50 1.72
CA THR A 71 17.30 -31.03 2.74
C THR A 71 16.91 -31.57 4.12
N PRO A 72 17.77 -32.41 4.76
CA PRO A 72 17.49 -32.99 6.08
C PRO A 72 17.64 -31.99 7.22
N GLU A 73 17.95 -30.73 6.92
CA GLU A 73 18.09 -29.69 7.94
C GLU A 73 16.74 -29.33 8.56
N PRO A 74 16.68 -29.22 9.90
CA PRO A 74 15.47 -28.78 10.58
C PRO A 74 15.07 -27.39 10.10
N TRP A 75 13.77 -27.21 9.89
CA TRP A 75 13.24 -25.96 9.36
C TRP A 75 13.54 -24.83 10.34
N VAL A 76 14.45 -23.93 9.96
CA VAL A 76 14.77 -22.75 10.76
C VAL A 76 13.47 -21.98 11.05
N PRO A 77 13.15 -21.69 12.33
CA PRO A 77 11.90 -21.05 12.69
C PRO A 77 11.74 -19.72 11.96
N LEU A 78 10.50 -19.40 11.59
CA LEU A 78 10.19 -18.24 10.73
C LEU A 78 10.77 -16.93 11.29
N LYS A 79 10.80 -16.79 12.62
CA LYS A 79 11.38 -15.65 13.35
C LYS A 79 12.87 -15.48 13.07
N GLU A 80 13.63 -16.57 13.04
CA GLU A 80 15.07 -16.52 12.80
C GLU A 80 15.37 -16.23 11.32
N LYS A 81 14.59 -16.80 10.38
CA LYS A 81 14.69 -16.44 8.96
C LYS A 81 14.46 -14.95 8.72
N THR A 82 13.50 -14.34 9.43
CA THR A 82 13.27 -12.88 9.32
C THR A 82 14.42 -12.06 9.90
N LEU A 83 15.00 -12.48 11.02
CA LEU A 83 16.15 -11.81 11.63
C LEU A 83 17.39 -11.88 10.72
N ARG A 84 17.69 -13.05 10.14
CA ARG A 84 18.80 -13.21 9.18
C ARG A 84 18.63 -12.31 7.95
N LYS A 85 17.41 -12.18 7.41
CA LYS A 85 17.14 -11.25 6.31
C LYS A 85 17.38 -9.79 6.68
N GLN A 86 16.99 -9.39 7.88
CA GLN A 86 17.25 -8.03 8.38
C GLN A 86 18.74 -7.79 8.60
N ALA A 87 19.46 -8.77 9.15
CA ALA A 87 20.91 -8.69 9.34
C ALA A 87 21.64 -8.56 8.00
N MET A 88 21.31 -9.39 7.01
CA MET A 88 21.88 -9.27 5.66
C MET A 88 21.57 -7.93 5.00
N GLN A 89 20.35 -7.40 5.14
CA GLN A 89 20.03 -6.06 4.62
C GLN A 89 20.85 -4.96 5.29
N LYS A 90 21.12 -5.10 6.59
CA LYS A 90 21.96 -4.16 7.35
C LYS A 90 23.42 -4.25 6.92
N GLU A 91 23.93 -5.45 6.66
CA GLU A 91 25.30 -5.65 6.18
C GLU A 91 25.50 -5.11 4.75
N LEU A 92 24.57 -5.39 3.83
CA LEU A 92 24.59 -4.80 2.47
C LEU A 92 24.53 -3.27 2.48
N ALA A 93 23.90 -2.67 3.49
CA ALA A 93 23.88 -1.21 3.65
C ALA A 93 25.21 -0.66 4.19
N SER A 94 26.06 -1.49 4.79
CA SER A 94 27.32 -1.07 5.44
C SER A 94 28.57 -1.30 4.60
N THR A 95 28.54 -2.19 3.60
CA THR A 95 29.72 -2.60 2.81
C THR A 95 29.79 -1.98 1.41
N SER A 96 29.22 -0.80 1.21
CA SER A 96 29.39 -0.03 -0.03
C SER A 96 30.41 1.10 0.16
N PRO A 97 31.74 0.83 0.13
CA PRO A 97 32.74 1.88 -0.02
C PRO A 97 32.81 2.28 -1.50
N GLU A 98 33.09 3.55 -1.77
CA GLU A 98 33.39 4.10 -3.10
C GLU A 98 32.23 4.22 -4.11
N GLY A 99 31.50 5.32 -3.94
CA GLY A 99 30.58 5.87 -4.93
C GLY A 99 30.32 7.36 -4.68
N LYS A 100 31.40 8.14 -4.48
CA LYS A 100 31.40 9.61 -4.45
C LYS A 100 31.13 10.18 -5.85
N LEU A 101 29.95 9.96 -6.41
CA LEU A 101 29.41 10.81 -7.48
C LEU A 101 27.88 10.85 -7.36
N GLY A 102 27.37 11.93 -6.77
CA GLY A 102 26.13 12.57 -7.21
C GLY A 102 24.80 11.86 -6.94
N ARG A 103 24.71 10.80 -6.14
CA ARG A 103 23.41 10.41 -5.59
C ARG A 103 23.09 11.37 -4.45
N SER A 104 22.40 12.46 -4.76
CA SER A 104 21.82 13.37 -3.78
C SER A 104 20.89 12.61 -2.86
N SER A 105 21.46 11.97 -1.84
CA SER A 105 20.77 11.63 -0.60
C SER A 105 20.62 12.93 0.21
N SER A 106 20.12 13.99 -0.43
CA SER A 106 19.83 15.29 0.17
C SER A 106 18.56 15.26 1.01
N THR A 107 17.85 14.13 1.08
CA THR A 107 16.90 13.87 2.16
C THR A 107 17.65 13.46 3.42
N GLY A 108 18.48 14.37 3.97
CA GLY A 108 18.64 14.42 5.41
C GLY A 108 17.24 14.48 6.00
N GLY A 109 16.90 13.54 6.89
CA GLY A 109 15.52 13.35 7.31
C GLY A 109 14.91 14.67 7.78
N LEU A 110 13.79 15.07 7.17
CA LEU A 110 13.06 16.32 7.45
C LEU A 110 12.81 16.54 8.95
N HIS A 111 12.77 15.45 9.71
CA HIS A 111 12.56 15.45 11.16
C HIS A 111 13.78 15.93 11.97
N ARG A 112 14.96 16.08 11.35
CA ARG A 112 16.22 16.46 12.04
C ARG A 112 16.50 17.95 11.97
N ASP A 113 16.01 18.61 10.94
CA ASP A 113 16.29 20.02 10.67
C ASP A 113 14.99 20.79 10.49
N PHE A 114 14.79 21.78 11.36
CA PHE A 114 13.59 22.62 11.34
C PHE A 114 13.56 23.49 10.08
N ASP A 115 14.70 24.02 9.66
CA ASP A 115 14.76 24.96 8.55
C ASP A 115 14.46 24.22 7.22
N ALA A 116 14.96 22.99 7.08
CA ALA A 116 14.60 22.09 5.97
C ALA A 116 13.11 21.74 5.95
N PHE A 117 12.49 21.58 7.13
CA PHE A 117 11.04 21.39 7.22
C PHE A 117 10.27 22.63 6.74
N ILE A 118 10.68 23.83 7.16
CA ILE A 118 10.05 25.09 6.73
C ILE A 118 10.22 25.30 5.22
N GLU A 119 11.40 25.04 4.67
CA GLU A 119 11.64 25.10 3.23
C GLU A 119 10.71 24.15 2.46
N GLN A 120 10.55 22.91 2.95
CA GLN A 120 9.65 21.96 2.32
C GLN A 120 8.17 22.32 2.50
N LEU A 121 7.81 22.98 3.59
CA LEU A 121 6.45 23.47 3.83
C LEU A 121 6.08 24.56 2.83
N ASN A 122 7.03 25.47 2.57
CA ASN A 122 6.91 26.58 1.61
C ASN A 122 7.10 26.17 0.15
N THR A 123 7.65 24.98 -0.10
CA THR A 123 7.79 24.48 -1.47
C THR A 123 6.41 24.42 -2.11
N PRO A 124 6.17 25.14 -3.23
CA PRO A 124 4.87 25.12 -3.89
C PRO A 124 4.54 23.68 -4.26
N LYS A 125 3.39 23.20 -3.77
CA LYS A 125 2.91 21.85 -4.08
C LYS A 125 2.74 21.82 -5.59
N ALA A 126 3.56 21.03 -6.28
CA ALA A 126 3.39 20.80 -7.71
C ALA A 126 1.92 20.44 -7.91
N GLU A 127 1.19 21.33 -8.59
CA GLU A 127 -0.27 21.24 -8.68
C GLU A 127 -0.61 19.82 -9.11
N HIS A 128 -1.47 19.17 -8.33
CA HIS A 128 -2.07 17.93 -8.79
C HIS A 128 -2.83 18.30 -10.07
N VAL A 129 -2.23 18.00 -11.22
CA VAL A 129 -2.79 18.30 -12.54
C VAL A 129 -4.21 17.74 -12.58
N ALA A 130 -5.18 18.62 -12.38
CA ALA A 130 -6.59 18.28 -12.40
C ALA A 130 -6.91 17.76 -13.80
N GLY A 131 -7.26 16.48 -13.92
CA GLY A 131 -7.61 15.86 -15.19
C GLY A 131 -6.86 14.56 -15.49
N ARG A 132 -5.65 14.37 -14.95
CA ARG A 132 -5.11 13.01 -14.82
C ARG A 132 -5.61 12.47 -13.50
N THR A 133 -6.43 11.42 -13.55
CA THR A 133 -6.70 10.56 -12.39
C THR A 133 -5.41 9.83 -11.98
N ALA A 134 -4.38 10.59 -11.63
CA ALA A 134 -3.17 10.06 -11.03
C ALA A 134 -3.66 9.43 -9.73
N ARG A 135 -3.63 8.09 -9.67
CA ARG A 135 -4.02 7.31 -8.48
C ARG A 135 -2.98 7.48 -7.37
N THR A 136 -2.59 8.72 -7.07
CA THR A 136 -1.79 9.01 -5.90
C THR A 136 -2.56 8.55 -4.65
N PRO A 137 -1.87 8.15 -3.58
CA PRO A 137 -2.51 7.79 -2.33
C PRO A 137 -3.53 8.85 -1.87
N LEU A 138 -3.22 10.13 -2.11
CA LEU A 138 -4.12 11.27 -1.85
C LEU A 138 -5.39 11.25 -2.71
N SER A 139 -5.28 11.11 -4.04
CA SER A 139 -6.48 11.13 -4.90
C SER A 139 -7.33 9.89 -4.67
N PHE A 140 -6.71 8.74 -4.37
CA PHE A 140 -7.42 7.53 -4.01
C PHE A 140 -8.12 7.69 -2.67
N ALA A 141 -7.47 8.35 -1.69
CA ALA A 141 -8.05 8.65 -0.40
C ALA A 141 -9.26 9.61 -0.50
N GLN A 142 -9.13 10.66 -1.32
CA GLN A 142 -10.20 11.63 -1.55
C GLN A 142 -11.39 11.01 -2.31
N ASN A 143 -11.14 10.17 -3.31
CA ASN A 143 -12.21 9.52 -4.07
C ASN A 143 -12.86 8.34 -3.31
N LYS A 144 -12.15 7.74 -2.34
CA LYS A 144 -12.65 6.62 -1.51
C LYS A 144 -12.73 6.97 -0.04
N ARG A 145 -13.24 8.16 0.29
CA ARG A 145 -13.50 8.64 1.67
C ARG A 145 -14.39 7.69 2.50
N SER A 146 -15.06 6.71 1.89
CA SER A 146 -15.82 5.69 2.61
C SER A 146 -14.93 4.64 3.31
N ALA A 147 -13.69 4.41 2.85
CA ALA A 147 -12.78 3.47 3.47
C ALA A 147 -12.01 4.14 4.63
N THR A 148 -12.02 3.52 5.81
CA THR A 148 -11.39 4.05 7.04
C THR A 148 -9.93 4.46 6.85
N VAL A 149 -9.15 3.66 6.13
CA VAL A 149 -7.73 3.95 5.83
C VAL A 149 -7.59 5.22 4.99
N CYS A 150 -8.50 5.45 4.05
CA CYS A 150 -8.50 6.63 3.20
C CYS A 150 -8.85 7.90 3.98
N ARG A 151 -9.78 7.83 4.94
CA ARG A 151 -10.12 8.98 5.79
C ARG A 151 -8.92 9.49 6.59
N HIS A 152 -8.14 8.57 7.15
CA HIS A 152 -6.94 8.90 7.92
C HIS A 152 -5.90 9.69 7.11
N PHE A 153 -5.63 9.25 5.88
CA PHE A 153 -4.70 9.97 5.01
C PHE A 153 -5.24 11.33 4.55
N ALA A 154 -6.55 11.43 4.28
CA ALA A 154 -7.18 12.70 3.95
C ALA A 154 -7.06 13.70 5.11
N ALA A 155 -7.46 13.30 6.33
CA ALA A 155 -7.37 14.15 7.52
C ALA A 155 -5.94 14.65 7.76
N ARG A 156 -4.92 13.78 7.62
CA ARG A 156 -3.51 14.19 7.72
C ARG A 156 -3.09 15.23 6.68
N HIS A 157 -3.59 15.09 5.45
CA HIS A 157 -3.26 16.06 4.41
C HIS A 157 -3.94 17.40 4.67
N ASP A 158 -5.19 17.37 5.13
CA ASP A 158 -5.94 18.56 5.53
C ASP A 158 -5.19 19.29 6.67
N GLU A 159 -4.69 18.58 7.69
CA GLU A 159 -3.86 19.16 8.77
C GLU A 159 -2.59 19.87 8.25
N ILE A 160 -1.89 19.29 7.28
CA ILE A 160 -0.70 19.91 6.68
C ILE A 160 -1.08 21.13 5.83
N GLU A 161 -2.22 21.09 5.14
CA GLU A 161 -2.73 22.22 4.36
C GLU A 161 -3.18 23.38 5.26
N ASP A 162 -3.86 23.10 6.36
CA ASP A 162 -4.20 24.09 7.39
C ASP A 162 -2.93 24.74 7.96
N LEU A 163 -1.90 23.93 8.24
CA LEU A 163 -0.62 24.44 8.73
C LEU A 163 0.09 25.33 7.71
N ARG A 164 0.00 25.03 6.40
CA ARG A 164 0.48 25.94 5.34
C ARG A 164 -0.29 27.25 5.29
N GLN A 165 -1.60 27.21 5.45
CA GLN A 165 -2.44 28.43 5.46
C GLN A 165 -2.13 29.31 6.68
N GLN A 166 -1.97 28.70 7.86
CA GLN A 166 -1.54 29.41 9.07
C GLN A 166 -0.16 30.05 8.88
N PHE A 167 0.76 29.31 8.25
CA PHE A 167 2.10 29.83 7.95
C PHE A 167 2.08 30.99 6.97
N ALA A 168 1.23 30.94 5.94
CA ALA A 168 1.07 32.03 4.97
C ALA A 168 0.48 33.30 5.59
N THR A 169 -0.37 33.17 6.61
CA THR A 169 -1.01 34.31 7.28
C THR A 169 -0.15 34.91 8.39
N LYS A 170 0.53 34.08 9.20
CA LYS A 170 1.34 34.52 10.35
C LYS A 170 2.62 33.67 10.47
N PRO A 171 3.65 33.92 9.64
CA PRO A 171 4.83 33.07 9.59
C PRO A 171 5.59 33.05 10.92
N ASP A 172 5.88 34.21 11.52
CA ASP A 172 6.72 34.29 12.72
C ASP A 172 6.07 33.65 13.95
N ALA A 173 4.77 33.91 14.15
CA ALA A 173 4.01 33.33 15.26
C ALA A 173 3.91 31.80 15.13
N THR A 174 3.64 31.31 13.92
CA THR A 174 3.51 29.87 13.65
C THR A 174 4.87 29.17 13.78
N GLN A 175 5.96 29.76 13.29
CA GLN A 175 7.31 29.24 13.47
C GLN A 175 7.68 29.10 14.95
N LYS A 176 7.42 30.15 15.73
CA LYS A 176 7.68 30.16 17.18
C LYS A 176 6.87 29.05 17.88
N GLN A 177 5.58 28.96 17.61
CA GLN A 177 4.71 27.92 18.16
C GLN A 177 5.17 26.50 17.79
N LEU A 178 5.59 26.30 16.54
CA LEU A 178 6.08 25.00 16.08
C LEU A 178 7.40 24.63 16.76
N ARG A 179 8.33 25.58 16.94
CA ARG A 179 9.58 25.35 17.66
C ARG A 179 9.35 25.01 19.13
N GLU A 180 8.48 25.75 19.80
CA GLU A 180 8.16 25.57 21.22
C GLU A 180 7.44 24.25 21.49
N SER A 181 6.44 23.92 20.67
CA SER A 181 5.66 22.67 20.83
C SER A 181 6.43 21.43 20.37
N GLY A 182 7.41 21.58 19.48
CA GLY A 182 8.09 20.46 18.83
C GLY A 182 7.20 19.68 17.84
N ALA A 183 5.97 20.15 17.58
CA ALA A 183 5.00 19.47 16.71
C ALA A 183 5.50 19.36 15.25
N TRP A 184 6.42 20.24 14.83
CA TRP A 184 7.03 20.19 13.50
C TRP A 184 7.68 18.84 13.18
N ARG A 185 8.24 18.13 14.17
CA ARG A 185 8.87 16.81 13.95
C ARG A 185 7.85 15.75 13.51
N TYR A 186 6.64 15.83 14.06
CA TYR A 186 5.54 14.94 13.69
C TYR A 186 5.12 15.18 12.23
N TYR A 187 4.89 16.44 11.85
CA TYR A 187 4.54 16.80 10.48
C TYR A 187 5.67 16.50 9.48
N ALA A 188 6.92 16.75 9.87
CA ALA A 188 8.10 16.40 9.08
C ALA A 188 8.16 14.89 8.78
N LEU A 189 7.92 14.06 9.79
CA LEU A 189 7.87 12.60 9.62
C LEU A 189 6.74 12.17 8.69
N GLN A 190 5.56 12.80 8.81
CA GLN A 190 4.42 12.52 7.92
C GLN A 190 4.75 12.88 6.47
N MET A 191 5.29 14.07 6.23
CA MET A 191 5.70 14.51 4.89
C MET A 191 6.76 13.58 4.28
N GLU A 192 7.67 13.05 5.10
CA GLU A 192 8.65 12.05 4.66
C GLU A 192 7.98 10.72 4.26
N GLN A 193 7.01 10.25 5.04
CA GLN A 193 6.23 9.05 4.72
C GLN A 193 5.47 9.22 3.40
N ASP A 194 4.81 10.36 3.22
CA ASP A 194 4.05 10.66 1.99
C ASP A 194 4.97 10.71 0.77
N ARG A 195 6.16 11.30 0.91
CA ARG A 195 7.18 11.31 -0.16
C ARG A 195 7.63 9.89 -0.53
N ARG A 196 7.84 9.02 0.46
CA ARG A 196 8.21 7.61 0.22
C ARG A 196 7.09 6.84 -0.47
N LEU A 197 5.85 7.02 -0.03
CA LEU A 197 4.67 6.39 -0.64
C LEU A 197 4.47 6.87 -2.08
N LYS A 198 4.64 8.17 -2.33
CA LYS A 198 4.57 8.74 -3.68
C LYS A 198 5.66 8.17 -4.59
N ALA A 199 6.91 8.13 -4.12
CA ALA A 199 8.01 7.55 -4.89
C ALA A 199 7.81 6.05 -5.16
N GLN A 200 7.27 5.30 -4.20
CA GLN A 200 6.91 3.88 -4.40
C GLN A 200 5.81 3.75 -5.45
N PHE A 201 4.78 4.59 -5.37
CA PHE A 201 3.69 4.60 -6.32
C PHE A 201 4.16 4.93 -7.74
N GLU A 202 5.05 5.93 -7.90
CA GLU A 202 5.66 6.27 -9.19
C GLU A 202 6.45 5.10 -9.78
N ARG A 203 7.24 4.39 -8.95
CA ARG A 203 7.94 3.18 -9.38
C ARG A 203 6.99 2.07 -9.83
N ASP A 204 5.92 1.84 -9.06
CA ASP A 204 4.91 0.84 -9.40
C ASP A 204 4.18 1.22 -10.70
N MET A 205 3.90 2.50 -10.90
CA MET A 205 3.33 3.02 -12.14
C MET A 205 4.24 2.77 -13.34
N HIS A 206 5.53 3.15 -13.26
CA HIS A 206 6.49 2.90 -14.34
C HIS A 206 6.63 1.41 -14.66
N ARG A 207 6.54 0.55 -13.65
CA ARG A 207 6.56 -0.91 -13.84
C ARG A 207 5.31 -1.43 -14.56
N LEU A 208 4.16 -0.81 -14.35
CA LEU A 208 2.87 -1.22 -14.92
C LEU A 208 2.58 -0.60 -16.30
N GLU A 209 3.10 0.60 -16.58
CA GLU A 209 2.91 1.31 -17.86
C GLU A 209 3.08 0.43 -19.12
N PRO A 210 4.16 -0.37 -19.29
CA PRO A 210 4.32 -1.18 -20.49
C PRO A 210 3.21 -2.23 -20.67
N ASN A 211 2.60 -2.71 -19.59
CA ASN A 211 1.50 -3.67 -19.66
C ASN A 211 0.17 -3.00 -20.01
N VAL A 212 -0.03 -1.75 -19.59
CA VAL A 212 -1.22 -0.97 -19.94
C VAL A 212 -1.18 -0.62 -21.42
N ARG A 213 -0.05 -0.08 -21.91
CA ARG A 213 0.13 0.25 -23.34
C ARG A 213 -0.08 -0.96 -24.25
N LYS A 214 0.40 -2.16 -23.87
CA LYS A 214 0.16 -3.41 -24.61
C LYS A 214 -1.32 -3.77 -24.70
N ARG A 215 -2.12 -3.49 -23.67
CA ARG A 215 -3.58 -3.75 -23.68
C ARG A 215 -4.30 -2.75 -24.57
N ASP A 216 -3.95 -1.48 -24.47
CA ASP A 216 -4.59 -0.42 -25.25
C ASP A 216 -4.26 -0.57 -26.75
N SER A 217 -3.03 -0.98 -27.07
CA SER A 217 -2.64 -1.29 -28.46
C SER A 217 -3.35 -2.55 -29.00
N ALA A 218 -3.58 -3.56 -28.16
CA ALA A 218 -4.28 -4.78 -28.57
C ALA A 218 -5.79 -4.54 -28.77
N ALA A 219 -6.41 -3.67 -27.97
CA ALA A 219 -7.82 -3.32 -28.10
C ALA A 219 -8.12 -2.42 -29.32
N THR A 220 -7.11 -1.73 -29.85
CA THR A 220 -7.25 -0.83 -31.01
C THR A 220 -6.90 -1.52 -32.33
N ALA A 221 -6.50 -2.81 -32.33
CA ALA A 221 -6.32 -3.55 -33.56
C ALA A 221 -7.67 -3.62 -34.31
N PRO A 222 -7.78 -3.06 -35.52
CA PRO A 222 -9.04 -3.04 -36.25
C PRO A 222 -9.49 -4.48 -36.47
N LEU A 223 -10.71 -4.80 -36.03
CA LEU A 223 -11.38 -6.06 -36.34
C LEU A 223 -11.31 -6.24 -37.85
N ALA A 224 -10.52 -7.23 -38.29
CA ALA A 224 -10.38 -7.55 -39.70
C ALA A 224 -11.78 -7.78 -40.25
N SER A 225 -12.22 -6.87 -41.13
CA SER A 225 -13.51 -6.96 -41.79
C SER A 225 -13.57 -8.31 -42.49
N PRO A 226 -14.60 -9.15 -42.24
CA PRO A 226 -14.72 -10.42 -42.93
C PRO A 226 -14.82 -10.12 -44.43
N SER A 227 -13.79 -10.51 -45.20
CA SER A 227 -13.85 -10.41 -46.66
C SER A 227 -14.94 -11.38 -47.12
N LEU A 228 -16.11 -10.82 -47.45
CA LEU A 228 -17.19 -11.55 -48.09
C LEU A 228 -16.63 -12.19 -49.37
N GLY A 229 -16.34 -13.48 -49.27
CA GLY A 229 -15.93 -14.30 -50.40
C GLY A 229 -17.00 -14.20 -51.47
N ARG A 230 -16.61 -13.61 -52.60
CA ARG A 230 -17.40 -13.54 -53.80
C ARG A 230 -17.41 -14.93 -54.43
N THR A 231 -18.45 -15.71 -54.15
CA THR A 231 -18.74 -16.95 -54.87
C THR A 231 -19.14 -16.59 -56.30
N VAL A 232 -18.45 -17.20 -57.27
CA VAL A 232 -18.78 -17.20 -58.70
C VAL A 232 -19.44 -18.53 -59.03
#